data_AF-A0A0G0RMB4-F1
#
_entry.id   AF-A0A0G0RMB4-F1
#
_cell.length_a   1.000
_cell.length_b   1.000
_cell.length_c   1.000
_cell.angle_alpha   90.00
_cell.angle_beta   90.00
_cell.angle_gamma   90.00
#
_symmetry.space_group_name_H-M   'P 1'
#
loop_
_entity.id
_entity.type
_entity.pdbx_description
1 polymer ?
#
loop_
_entity_poly.entity_id
_entity_poly.type
_entity_poly.pdbx_seq_one_letter_code
_entity_poly.pdbx_strand_id
1 'polypeptide(L)'
;MNKKIGISLLGLVAVVMLFGPAVYAVDSLPSGTPITLGEIYDTMRFVATTIMLMSMVFAVIWFIWAGIKYMTAGEKGVEAAKKMFWNGVWGTMIILGVGVIIRTIAALVNRSFFWF
;
A
#
# COMPACT_ATOMS: atom_id res chain seq x y z
N MET A 1 -26.90 -18.26 63.81
CA MET A 1 -26.21 -18.06 62.50
C MET A 1 -24.90 -17.35 62.75
N ASN A 2 -23.76 -18.00 62.46
CA ASN A 2 -22.45 -17.59 62.95
C ASN A 2 -21.93 -16.36 62.18
N LYS A 3 -21.79 -15.19 62.84
CA LYS A 3 -21.45 -13.89 62.19
C LYS A 3 -20.21 -13.96 61.28
N LYS A 4 -19.28 -14.89 61.55
CA LYS A 4 -18.07 -15.12 60.75
C LYS A 4 -18.36 -15.68 59.35
N ILE A 5 -19.41 -16.49 59.20
CA ILE A 5 -19.82 -17.08 57.91
C ILE A 5 -20.46 -15.99 57.02
N GLY A 6 -21.28 -15.11 57.62
CA GLY A 6 -21.90 -14.00 56.90
C GLY A 6 -20.90 -12.98 56.35
N ILE A 7 -19.82 -12.69 57.09
CA ILE A 7 -18.76 -11.78 56.65
C ILE A 7 -17.90 -12.42 55.55
N SER A 8 -17.65 -13.73 55.60
CA SER A 8 -16.93 -14.44 54.54
C SER A 8 -17.70 -14.49 53.21
N LEU A 9 -19.03 -14.63 53.27
CA LEU A 9 -19.89 -14.60 52.07
C LEU A 9 -19.94 -13.19 51.45
N LEU A 10 -20.04 -12.15 52.28
CA LEU A 10 -20.00 -10.75 51.83
C LEU A 10 -18.65 -10.38 51.20
N GLY A 11 -17.55 -10.88 51.77
CA GLY A 11 -16.20 -10.71 51.20
C GLY A 11 -16.06 -11.34 49.82
N LEU A 12 -16.59 -12.56 49.62
CA LEU A 12 -16.55 -13.25 48.33
C LEU A 12 -17.40 -12.53 47.27
N VAL A 13 -18.60 -12.05 47.65
CA VAL A 13 -19.47 -11.27 46.76
C VAL A 13 -18.82 -9.94 46.38
N ALA A 14 -18.14 -9.26 47.30
CA ALA A 14 -17.43 -8.01 47.01
C ALA A 14 -16.27 -8.21 46.03
N VAL A 15 -15.53 -9.32 46.13
CA VAL A 15 -14.46 -9.67 45.18
C VAL A 15 -15.05 -9.95 43.78
N VAL A 16 -16.17 -10.66 43.70
CA VAL A 16 -16.86 -10.92 42.42
C VAL A 16 -17.45 -9.63 41.81
N MET A 17 -17.91 -8.68 42.62
CA MET A 17 -18.40 -7.39 42.11
C MET A 17 -17.28 -6.45 41.66
N LEU A 18 -16.10 -6.50 42.29
CA LEU A 18 -14.95 -5.68 41.91
C LEU A 18 -14.20 -6.21 40.68
N PHE A 19 -14.11 -7.54 40.53
CA PHE A 19 -13.37 -8.17 39.42
C PHE A 19 -14.26 -8.81 38.35
N GLY A 20 -15.54 -9.07 38.63
CA GLY A 20 -16.50 -9.59 37.66
C GLY A 20 -16.67 -8.72 36.41
N PRO A 21 -16.74 -7.37 36.50
CA PRO A 21 -16.84 -6.52 35.32
C PRO A 21 -15.63 -6.64 34.39
N ALA A 22 -14.44 -6.93 34.92
CA ALA A 22 -13.23 -7.12 34.12
C ALA A 22 -13.28 -8.44 33.32
N VAL A 23 -13.94 -9.48 33.83
CA VAL A 23 -14.12 -10.75 33.12
C VAL A 23 -15.08 -10.60 31.93
N TYR A 24 -16.15 -9.81 32.08
CA TYR A 24 -17.09 -9.53 30.99
C TYR A 24 -16.57 -8.49 29.99
N ALA A 25 -15.67 -7.59 30.40
CA ALA A 25 -15.09 -6.58 29.50
C ALA A 25 -14.11 -7.18 28.47
N VAL A 26 -13.48 -8.32 28.78
CA VAL A 26 -12.58 -9.03 27.84
C VAL A 26 -13.37 -9.75 26.75
N ASP A 27 -14.58 -10.21 27.05
CA ASP A 27 -15.48 -10.90 26.12
C ASP A 27 -16.14 -9.95 25.10
N SER A 28 -16.12 -8.63 25.39
CA SER A 28 -16.64 -7.57 24.50
C SER A 28 -15.57 -6.86 23.69
N LEU A 29 -14.33 -7.36 23.65
CA LEU A 29 -13.33 -6.80 22.74
C LEU A 29 -13.77 -7.11 21.30
N PRO A 30 -13.94 -6.09 20.44
CA PRO A 30 -14.19 -6.32 19.02
C PRO A 30 -13.07 -7.22 18.49
N SER A 31 -13.43 -8.31 17.81
CA SER A 31 -12.44 -9.15 17.16
C SER A 31 -11.60 -8.28 16.23
N GLY A 32 -10.34 -8.06 16.59
CA GLY A 32 -9.42 -7.30 15.75
C GLY A 32 -9.19 -8.07 14.46
N THR A 33 -9.26 -7.39 13.32
CA THR A 33 -8.88 -7.99 12.04
C THR A 33 -7.36 -8.21 12.05
N PRO A 34 -6.86 -9.45 11.99
CA PRO A 34 -5.43 -9.68 11.95
C PRO A 34 -4.88 -9.14 10.63
N ILE A 35 -3.88 -8.25 10.69
CA ILE A 35 -3.17 -7.78 9.50
C ILE A 35 -2.42 -8.97 8.92
N THR A 36 -2.89 -9.46 7.78
CA THR A 36 -2.25 -10.57 7.07
C THR A 36 -1.17 -10.05 6.11
N LEU A 37 -0.17 -10.89 5.81
CA LEU A 37 0.82 -10.55 4.78
C LEU A 37 0.17 -10.35 3.40
N GLY A 38 -0.96 -11.01 3.14
CA GLY A 38 -1.74 -10.85 1.90
C GLY A 38 -2.29 -9.44 1.75
N GLU A 39 -2.91 -8.89 2.79
CA GLU A 39 -3.45 -7.52 2.76
C GLU A 39 -2.37 -6.47 2.54
N ILE A 40 -1.19 -6.64 3.14
CA ILE A 40 -0.05 -5.74 2.92
C ILE A 40 0.40 -5.82 1.46
N TYR A 41 0.54 -7.03 0.91
CA TYR A 41 0.92 -7.24 -0.47
C TYR A 41 -0.07 -6.62 -1.46
N ASP A 42 -1.37 -6.85 -1.25
CA ASP A 42 -2.42 -6.32 -2.12
C ASP A 42 -2.49 -4.80 -2.06
N THR A 43 -2.33 -4.21 -0.87
CA THR A 43 -2.26 -2.76 -0.69
C THR A 43 -1.05 -2.17 -1.42
N MET A 44 0.13 -2.76 -1.27
CA MET A 44 1.34 -2.31 -1.98
C MET A 44 1.18 -2.43 -3.49
N ARG A 45 0.61 -3.54 -3.98
CA ARG A 45 0.37 -3.77 -5.40
C ARG A 45 -0.63 -2.76 -5.95
N PHE A 46 -1.69 -2.45 -5.22
CA PHE A 46 -2.68 -1.46 -5.59
C PHE A 46 -2.07 -0.07 -5.73
N VAL A 47 -1.29 0.36 -4.72
CA VAL A 47 -0.60 1.67 -4.75
C VAL A 47 0.39 1.74 -5.91
N ALA A 48 1.22 0.71 -6.09
CA ALA A 48 2.21 0.66 -7.17
C ALA A 48 1.54 0.72 -8.56
N THR A 49 0.46 -0.04 -8.76
CA THR A 49 -0.27 -0.07 -10.04
C THR A 49 -0.94 1.27 -10.32
N THR A 50 -1.53 1.89 -9.31
CA THR A 50 -2.18 3.21 -9.43
C THR A 50 -1.16 4.28 -9.81
N ILE A 51 -0.01 4.31 -9.15
CA ILE A 51 1.07 5.27 -9.47
C ILE A 51 1.59 5.04 -10.89
N MET A 52 1.86 3.79 -11.28
CA MET A 52 2.31 3.47 -12.64
C MET A 52 1.31 3.93 -13.71
N LEU A 53 0.02 3.74 -13.47
CA LEU A 53 -1.03 4.17 -14.41
C LEU A 53 -1.06 5.70 -14.53
N MET A 54 -0.99 6.43 -13.42
CA MET A 54 -0.91 7.88 -13.46
C MET A 54 0.35 8.36 -14.19
N SER A 55 1.51 7.77 -13.91
CA SER A 55 2.76 8.11 -14.59
C SER A 55 2.69 7.90 -16.10
N MET A 56 2.00 6.84 -16.56
CA MET A 56 1.80 6.59 -17.98
C MET A 56 0.93 7.67 -18.64
N VAL A 57 -0.15 8.10 -17.97
CA VAL A 57 -1.00 9.20 -18.47
C VAL A 57 -0.19 10.49 -18.60
N PHE A 58 0.61 10.84 -17.58
CA PHE A 58 1.48 12.01 -17.64
C PHE A 58 2.53 11.91 -18.74
N ALA A 59 3.11 10.73 -18.97
CA ALA A 59 4.06 10.51 -20.05
C ALA A 59 3.42 10.79 -21.42
N VAL A 60 2.22 10.27 -21.67
CA VAL A 60 1.49 10.52 -22.92
C VAL A 60 1.21 12.01 -23.12
N ILE A 61 0.70 12.70 -22.09
CA ILE A 61 0.44 14.15 -22.14
C ILE A 61 1.73 14.90 -22.47
N TRP A 62 2.84 14.53 -21.83
CA TRP A 62 4.13 15.17 -22.05
C TRP A 62 4.66 14.99 -23.47
N PHE A 63 4.50 13.79 -24.05
CA PHE A 63 4.89 13.52 -25.43
C PHE A 63 4.04 14.30 -26.43
N ILE A 64 2.72 14.38 -26.21
CA ILE A 64 1.83 15.20 -27.04
C ILE A 64 2.29 16.66 -27.01
N TRP A 65 2.57 17.18 -25.81
CA TRP A 65 2.98 18.56 -25.65
C TRP A 65 4.36 18.85 -26.26
N ALA A 66 5.30 17.90 -26.15
CA ALA A 66 6.58 17.97 -26.83
C ALA A 66 6.41 17.94 -28.37
N GLY A 67 5.49 17.13 -28.89
CA GLY A 67 5.18 17.05 -30.32
C GLY A 67 4.58 18.34 -30.87
N ILE A 68 3.58 18.91 -30.18
CA ILE A 68 2.98 20.20 -30.55
C ILE A 68 4.04 21.30 -30.54
N LYS A 69 4.89 21.33 -29.51
CA LYS A 69 5.97 22.31 -29.40
C LYS A 69 7.01 22.15 -30.50
N TYR A 70 7.28 20.92 -30.95
CA TYR A 70 8.19 20.65 -32.06
C TYR A 70 7.60 21.16 -33.39
N MET A 71 6.31 20.93 -33.63
CA MET A 71 5.62 21.37 -34.86
C MET A 71 5.43 22.90 -34.93
N THR A 72 5.26 23.55 -33.78
CA THR A 72 5.05 25.01 -33.71
C THR A 72 6.33 25.80 -33.48
N ALA A 73 7.45 25.12 -33.23
CA ALA A 73 8.75 25.75 -33.04
C ALA A 73 9.36 26.20 -34.38
N GLY A 74 9.56 27.51 -34.54
CA GLY A 74 10.52 28.04 -35.51
C GLY A 74 11.97 27.68 -35.17
N GLU A 75 12.96 28.11 -35.96
CA GLU A 75 14.38 27.70 -35.85
C GLU A 75 14.95 27.70 -34.42
N LYS A 76 14.61 28.70 -33.60
CA LYS A 76 15.13 28.82 -32.22
C LYS A 76 14.43 27.92 -31.19
N GLY A 77 13.23 27.40 -31.49
CA GLY A 77 12.44 26.59 -30.57
C GLY A 77 12.64 25.09 -30.70
N VAL A 78 13.22 24.63 -31.81
CA VAL A 78 13.34 23.21 -32.16
C VAL A 78 14.23 22.47 -31.18
N GLU A 79 15.33 23.09 -30.75
CA GLU A 79 16.27 22.46 -29.81
C GLU A 79 15.62 22.25 -28.43
N ALA A 80 14.85 23.24 -27.95
CA ALA A 80 14.09 23.11 -26.71
C ALA A 80 13.02 22.02 -26.81
N ALA A 81 12.33 21.91 -27.95
CA ALA A 81 11.36 20.84 -28.20
C ALA A 81 12.01 19.45 -28.24
N LYS A 82 13.18 19.31 -28.89
CA LYS A 82 13.97 18.07 -28.90
C LYS A 82 14.41 17.67 -27.49
N LYS A 83 14.92 18.62 -26.70
CA LYS A 83 15.31 18.36 -25.31
C LYS A 83 14.13 17.89 -24.47
N MET A 84 12.97 18.51 -24.64
CA MET A 84 11.74 18.13 -23.95
C MET A 84 11.29 16.71 -24.32
N PHE A 85 11.38 16.34 -25.60
CA PHE A 85 11.10 14.98 -26.07
C PHE A 85 12.03 13.96 -25.42
N TRP A 86 13.34 14.18 -25.46
CA TRP A 86 14.33 13.27 -24.86
C TRP A 86 14.16 13.13 -23.34
N ASN A 87 13.83 14.21 -22.64
CA ASN A 87 13.49 14.13 -21.22
C ASN A 87 12.27 13.24 -20.97
N GLY A 88 11.25 13.33 -21.83
CA GLY A 88 10.09 12.43 -21.79
C GLY A 88 10.46 10.97 -22.04
N VAL A 89 11.37 10.72 -22.99
CA VAL A 89 11.90 9.37 -23.28
C VAL A 89 12.61 8.79 -22.06
N TRP A 90 13.49 9.56 -21.41
CA TRP A 90 14.18 9.11 -20.19
C TRP A 90 13.21 8.85 -19.04
N GLY A 91 12.23 9.72 -18.83
CA GLY A 91 11.19 9.49 -17.81
C GLY A 91 10.39 8.21 -18.07
N THR A 92 10.01 7.96 -19.32
CA THR A 92 9.26 6.76 -19.70
C THR A 92 10.10 5.49 -19.57
N MET A 93 11.38 5.55 -19.93
CA MET A 93 12.32 4.45 -19.75
C MET A 93 12.45 4.03 -18.29
N ILE A 94 12.47 4.99 -17.35
CA ILE A 94 12.52 4.70 -15.92
C ILE A 94 11.24 3.96 -15.49
N ILE A 95 10.06 4.44 -15.90
CA ILE A 95 8.77 3.82 -15.56
C ILE A 95 8.72 2.37 -16.08
N LEU A 96 9.12 2.16 -17.34
CA LEU A 96 9.19 0.83 -17.94
C LEU A 96 10.20 -0.06 -17.23
N GLY A 97 11.38 0.46 -16.89
CA GLY A 97 12.42 -0.24 -16.16
C GLY A 97 11.95 -0.72 -14.79
N VAL A 98 11.24 0.12 -14.03
CA VAL A 98 10.63 -0.26 -12.75
C VAL A 98 9.63 -1.40 -12.95
N GLY A 99 8.78 -1.31 -13.98
CA GLY A 99 7.85 -2.38 -14.32
C GLY A 99 8.53 -3.72 -14.61
N VAL A 100 9.66 -3.70 -15.32
CA VAL A 100 10.48 -4.89 -15.59
C VAL A 100 11.09 -5.44 -14.30
N ILE A 101 11.67 -4.61 -13.44
CA ILE A 101 12.28 -5.03 -12.17
C ILE A 101 11.26 -5.74 -11.28
N ILE A 102 10.06 -5.17 -11.12
CA ILE A 102 8.98 -5.76 -10.31
C ILE A 102 8.60 -7.15 -10.87
N ARG A 103 8.45 -7.27 -12.19
CA ARG A 103 8.12 -8.55 -12.84
C ARG A 103 9.22 -9.59 -12.66
N THR A 104 10.48 -9.20 -12.79
CA THR A 104 11.63 -10.08 -12.59
C THR A 104 11.69 -10.60 -11.15
N ILE A 105 11.49 -9.72 -10.16
CA ILE A 105 11.44 -10.13 -8.74
C ILE A 105 10.25 -11.06 -8.49
N ALA A 106 9.07 -10.74 -9.01
CA ALA A 106 7.88 -11.58 -8.83
C ALA A 106 8.09 -12.99 -9.42
N ALA A 107 8.69 -13.08 -10.60
CA ALA A 107 9.00 -14.37 -11.21
C ALA A 107 10.08 -15.15 -10.43
N LEU A 108 11.04 -14.46 -9.80
CA LEU A 108 12.03 -15.09 -8.92
C LEU A 108 11.38 -15.65 -7.65
N VAL A 109 10.53 -14.86 -6.99
CA VAL A 109 9.82 -15.26 -5.76
C VAL A 109 8.88 -16.43 -6.01
N ASN A 110 8.16 -16.42 -7.13
CA ASN A 110 7.25 -17.51 -7.51
C ASN A 110 7.97 -18.78 -7.98
N ARG A 111 9.32 -18.78 -8.00
CA ARG A 111 10.16 -19.90 -8.48
C ARG A 111 9.83 -20.38 -9.89
N SER A 112 9.14 -19.58 -10.70
CA SER A 112 8.81 -19.90 -12.09
C SER A 112 10.04 -19.95 -13.01
N PHE A 113 11.20 -19.52 -12.51
CA PHE A 113 12.50 -19.67 -13.19
C PHE A 113 13.21 -21.01 -12.94
N PHE A 114 12.81 -21.81 -11.95
CA PHE A 114 13.49 -23.09 -11.62
C PHE A 114 12.76 -24.32 -12.18
N TRP A 115 11.77 -24.12 -13.04
CA TRP A 115 10.98 -25.17 -13.67
C TRP A 115 11.15 -25.06 -15.19
N PHE A 116 12.34 -25.43 -15.66
CA PHE A 116 12.59 -25.86 -17.03
C PHE A 116 12.61 -27.39 -17.05
#